data_AF-A0A7S2N431-F1
#
_entry.id   AF-A0A7S2N431-F1
#
_cell.length_a   1.000
_cell.length_b   1.000
_cell.length_c   1.000
_cell.angle_alpha   90.00
_cell.angle_beta   90.00
_cell.angle_gamma   90.00
#
_symmetry.space_group_name_H-M   'P 1'
#
loop_
_entity.id
_entity.type
_entity.pdbx_description
1 polymer ?
#
loop_
_entity_poly.entity_id
_entity_poly.type
_entity_poly.pdbx_seq_one_letter_code
_entity_poly.pdbx_strand_id
1 'polypeptide(L)'
;RRLGVAKTLEDAIAALDEAMLQKALGEAKDAGVKITKLKEGENALRRISANRDLEAAVASADEAQLRRALAEAKGAGLEKQTVEAGEAAFRRMVAARQLVAAVGEEKEQPLVRALAQA
;
A
#
# COMPACT_ATOMS: atom_id res chain seq x y z
N ARG A 1 34.89 -9.84 5.56
CA ARG A 1 33.99 -8.72 5.20
C ARG A 1 32.64 -9.20 4.65
N ARG A 2 32.57 -9.94 3.53
CA ARG A 2 31.29 -10.41 2.94
C ARG A 2 30.33 -11.14 3.89
N LEU A 3 30.83 -12.02 4.75
CA LEU A 3 30.01 -12.76 5.73
C LEU A 3 29.29 -11.85 6.74
N GLY A 4 29.95 -10.77 7.19
CA GLY A 4 29.33 -9.81 8.10
C GLY A 4 28.20 -9.04 7.43
N VAL A 5 28.43 -8.59 6.19
CA VAL A 5 27.43 -7.84 5.41
C VAL A 5 26.22 -8.70 5.04
N ALA A 6 26.42 -9.98 4.71
CA ALA A 6 25.32 -10.90 4.45
C ALA A 6 24.43 -11.10 5.70
N LYS A 7 25.05 -11.20 6.89
CA LYS A 7 24.31 -11.27 8.14
C LYS A 7 23.55 -9.98 8.43
N THR A 8 24.19 -8.81 8.24
CA THR A 8 23.52 -7.50 8.40
C THR A 8 22.31 -7.37 7.48
N LEU A 9 22.40 -7.88 6.25
CA LEU A 9 21.27 -7.90 5.32
C LEU A 9 20.11 -8.78 5.83
N GLU A 10 20.43 -9.96 6.37
CA GLU A 10 19.42 -10.86 6.96
C GLU A 10 18.76 -10.25 8.20
N ASP A 11 19.56 -9.63 9.07
CA ASP A 11 19.06 -8.93 10.26
C ASP A 11 18.16 -7.75 9.87
N ALA A 12 18.50 -6.99 8.82
CA ALA A 12 17.69 -5.89 8.32
C ALA A 12 16.37 -6.37 7.68
N ILE A 13 16.39 -7.50 6.97
CA ILE A 13 15.16 -8.13 6.45
C ILE A 13 14.25 -8.55 7.61
N ALA A 14 14.82 -9.13 8.67
CA ALA A 14 14.07 -9.57 9.84
C ALA A 14 13.52 -8.40 10.68
N ALA A 15 14.24 -7.28 10.73
CA ALA A 15 13.81 -6.08 11.44
C ALA A 15 12.67 -5.32 10.75
N LEU A 16 12.40 -5.62 9.47
CA LEU A 16 11.43 -4.90 8.62
C LEU A 16 11.66 -3.37 8.59
N ASP A 17 12.90 -2.94 8.82
CA ASP A 17 13.30 -1.52 8.79
C ASP A 17 13.77 -1.16 7.37
N GLU A 18 13.00 -0.28 6.71
CA GLU A 18 13.25 0.17 5.34
C GLU A 18 14.64 0.83 5.19
N ALA A 19 15.00 1.72 6.11
CA ALA A 19 16.25 2.48 6.04
C ALA A 19 17.46 1.58 6.31
N MET A 20 17.34 0.70 7.29
CA MET A 20 18.38 -0.29 7.60
C MET A 20 18.58 -1.24 6.42
N LEU A 21 17.49 -1.70 5.80
CA LEU A 21 17.54 -2.63 4.67
C LEU A 21 18.12 -1.99 3.41
N GLN A 22 17.78 -0.73 3.11
CA GLN A 22 18.39 0.03 2.02
C GLN A 22 19.91 0.17 2.20
N LYS A 23 20.35 0.53 3.42
CA LYS A 23 21.78 0.64 3.75
C LYS A 23 22.48 -0.71 3.59
N ALA A 24 21.90 -1.77 4.15
CA ALA A 24 22.46 -3.11 4.09
C ALA A 24 22.55 -3.65 2.64
N LEU A 25 21.57 -3.34 1.79
CA LEU A 25 21.60 -3.68 0.35
C LEU A 25 22.73 -2.96 -0.39
N GLY A 26 22.94 -1.67 -0.11
CA GLY A 26 24.05 -0.91 -0.68
C GLY A 26 25.41 -1.52 -0.31
N GLU A 27 25.61 -1.77 0.99
CA GLU A 27 26.83 -2.41 1.50
C GLU A 27 27.02 -3.84 0.93
N ALA A 28 25.94 -4.61 0.78
CA ALA A 28 25.96 -5.96 0.24
C ALA A 28 26.34 -5.97 -1.26
N LYS A 29 25.86 -4.99 -2.02
CA LYS A 29 26.21 -4.80 -3.42
C LYS A 29 27.69 -4.46 -3.59
N ASP A 30 28.19 -3.50 -2.81
CA ASP A 30 29.60 -3.08 -2.83
C ASP A 30 30.53 -4.21 -2.37
N ALA A 31 30.10 -5.00 -1.39
CA ALA A 31 30.84 -6.15 -0.92
C ALA A 31 30.80 -7.32 -1.92
N GLY A 32 29.94 -7.32 -2.93
CA GLY A 32 29.77 -8.42 -3.88
C GLY A 32 29.11 -9.67 -3.26
N VAL A 33 28.09 -9.46 -2.43
CA VAL A 33 27.22 -10.52 -1.91
C VAL A 33 26.47 -11.19 -3.08
N LYS A 34 26.10 -12.47 -2.91
CA LYS A 34 25.40 -13.24 -3.95
C LYS A 34 24.13 -12.53 -4.41
N ILE A 35 23.91 -12.49 -5.72
CA ILE A 35 22.72 -11.89 -6.35
C ILE A 35 21.41 -12.42 -5.77
N THR A 36 21.35 -13.70 -5.40
CA THR A 36 20.14 -14.28 -4.78
C THR A 36 19.77 -13.59 -3.47
N LYS A 37 20.76 -13.30 -2.62
CA LYS A 37 20.56 -12.59 -1.35
C LYS A 37 20.21 -11.12 -1.55
N LEU A 38 20.81 -10.47 -2.55
CA LEU A 38 20.43 -9.10 -2.93
C LEU A 38 18.96 -9.05 -3.38
N LYS A 39 18.53 -9.99 -4.22
CA LYS A 39 17.13 -10.10 -4.66
C LYS A 39 16.16 -10.35 -3.50
N GLU A 40 16.53 -11.19 -2.54
CA GLU A 40 15.74 -11.41 -1.32
C GLU A 40 15.52 -10.09 -0.55
N GLY A 41 16.59 -9.31 -0.36
CA GLY A 41 16.52 -8.00 0.30
C GLY A 41 15.74 -6.96 -0.50
N GLU A 42 15.94 -6.88 -1.82
CA GLU A 42 15.17 -5.98 -2.71
C GLU A 42 13.67 -6.31 -2.68
N ASN A 43 13.31 -7.59 -2.68
CA ASN A 43 11.93 -8.03 -2.54
C ASN A 43 11.35 -7.71 -1.16
N ALA A 44 12.13 -7.86 -0.09
CA ALA A 44 11.71 -7.44 1.25
C ALA A 44 11.48 -5.92 1.31
N LEU A 45 12.38 -5.13 0.74
CA LEU A 45 12.26 -3.67 0.68
C LEU A 45 11.02 -3.23 -0.10
N ARG A 46 10.76 -3.88 -1.24
CA ARG A 46 9.56 -3.63 -2.05
C ARG A 46 8.28 -3.92 -1.28
N ARG A 47 8.24 -5.02 -0.50
CA ARG A 47 7.09 -5.35 0.36
C ARG A 47 6.88 -4.33 1.47
N ILE A 48 7.95 -3.89 2.15
CA ILE A 48 7.87 -2.85 3.20
C ILE A 48 7.31 -1.55 2.62
N SER A 49 7.86 -1.10 1.49
CA SER A 49 7.43 0.13 0.81
C SER A 49 5.98 0.06 0.38
N ALA A 50 5.58 -1.05 -0.26
CA ALA A 50 4.20 -1.24 -0.71
C ALA A 50 3.21 -1.33 0.46
N ASN A 51 3.61 -1.91 1.61
CA ASN A 51 2.77 -1.90 2.81
C ASN A 51 2.56 -0.48 3.35
N ARG A 52 3.64 0.29 3.49
CA ARG A 52 3.59 1.68 3.94
C ARG A 52 2.71 2.53 3.02
N ASP A 53 2.87 2.38 1.71
CA ASP A 53 2.10 3.14 0.72
C ASP A 53 0.63 2.73 0.74
N LEU A 54 0.31 1.46 1.00
CA LEU A 54 -1.07 0.99 1.19
C LEU A 54 -1.70 1.60 2.45
N GLU A 55 -1.00 1.61 3.58
CA GLU A 55 -1.47 2.23 4.82
C GLU A 55 -1.71 3.73 4.65
N ALA A 56 -0.78 4.44 4.02
CA ALA A 56 -0.93 5.85 3.71
C ALA A 56 -2.11 6.13 2.78
N ALA A 57 -2.31 5.27 1.77
CA ALA A 57 -3.44 5.41 0.85
C ALA A 57 -4.78 5.17 1.54
N VAL A 58 -4.87 4.19 2.44
CA VAL A 58 -6.07 3.97 3.26
C VAL A 58 -6.38 5.20 4.12
N ALA A 59 -5.37 5.83 4.71
CA ALA A 59 -5.54 7.03 5.53
C ALA A 59 -5.94 8.28 4.73
N SER A 60 -5.48 8.40 3.48
CA SER A 60 -5.75 9.57 2.62
C SER A 60 -7.20 9.68 2.14
N ALA A 61 -7.96 8.57 2.18
CA ALA A 61 -9.27 8.45 1.54
C ALA A 61 -9.30 8.81 0.03
N ASP A 62 -8.15 8.77 -0.65
CA ASP A 62 -8.05 8.95 -2.11
C ASP A 62 -8.22 7.59 -2.81
N GLU A 63 -9.30 7.46 -3.58
CA GLU A 63 -9.65 6.27 -4.36
C GLU A 63 -8.57 5.88 -5.38
N ALA A 64 -8.00 6.85 -6.09
CA ALA A 64 -6.97 6.60 -7.09
C ALA A 64 -5.65 6.21 -6.43
N GLN A 65 -5.32 6.79 -5.27
CA GLN A 65 -4.14 6.41 -4.49
C GLN A 65 -4.29 4.99 -3.94
N LEU A 66 -5.44 4.65 -3.33
CA LEU A 66 -5.68 3.34 -2.74
C LEU A 66 -5.70 2.22 -3.80
N ARG A 67 -6.28 2.48 -4.98
CA ARG A 67 -6.25 1.53 -6.09
C ARG A 67 -4.82 1.25 -6.57
N ARG A 68 -3.99 2.28 -6.68
CA ARG A 68 -2.57 2.14 -7.08
C ARG A 68 -1.78 1.37 -6.02
N ALA A 69 -1.95 1.72 -4.75
CA ALA A 69 -1.27 1.04 -3.65
C ALA A 69 -1.66 -0.44 -3.54
N LEU A 70 -2.94 -0.79 -3.77
CA LEU A 70 -3.39 -2.18 -3.83
C LEU A 70 -2.77 -2.98 -4.99
N ALA A 71 -2.60 -2.34 -6.15
CA ALA A 71 -1.94 -2.98 -7.29
C ALA A 71 -0.45 -3.24 -6.98
N GLU A 72 0.23 -2.26 -6.38
CA GLU A 72 1.64 -2.42 -5.98
C GLU A 72 1.80 -3.47 -4.87
N ALA A 73 0.90 -3.48 -3.87
CA ALA A 73 0.88 -4.49 -2.82
C ALA A 73 0.80 -5.92 -3.38
N LYS A 74 -0.08 -6.13 -4.38
CA LYS A 74 -0.18 -7.42 -5.09
C LYS A 74 1.07 -7.74 -5.89
N GLY A 75 1.62 -6.75 -6.61
CA GLY A 75 2.84 -6.92 -7.40
C GLY A 75 4.10 -7.18 -6.57
N ALA A 76 4.16 -6.64 -5.36
CA ALA A 76 5.23 -6.86 -4.40
C ALA A 76 5.09 -8.19 -3.64
N GLY A 77 3.94 -8.88 -3.75
CA GLY A 77 3.69 -10.13 -3.05
C GLY A 77 3.47 -9.94 -1.54
N LEU A 78 2.74 -8.89 -1.16
CA LEU A 78 2.27 -8.74 0.22
C LEU A 78 1.41 -9.93 0.64
N GLU A 79 1.36 -10.17 1.95
CA GLU A 79 0.51 -11.21 2.50
C GLU A 79 -0.95 -10.99 2.13
N LYS A 80 -1.64 -12.09 1.81
CA LYS A 80 -3.04 -12.08 1.37
C LYS A 80 -3.93 -11.30 2.34
N GLN A 81 -3.71 -11.47 3.65
CA GLN A 81 -4.48 -10.77 4.68
C GLN A 81 -4.33 -9.25 4.61
N THR A 82 -3.13 -8.74 4.38
CA THR A 82 -2.86 -7.30 4.22
C THR A 82 -3.57 -6.74 2.98
N VAL A 83 -3.49 -7.46 1.86
CA VAL A 83 -4.18 -7.06 0.62
C VAL A 83 -5.71 -7.07 0.82
N GLU A 84 -6.26 -8.10 1.46
CA GLU A 84 -7.69 -8.20 1.75
C GLU A 84 -8.20 -7.09 2.67
N ALA A 85 -7.41 -6.70 3.68
CA ALA A 85 -7.72 -5.57 4.55
C ALA A 85 -7.78 -4.25 3.77
N GLY A 86 -6.81 -4.00 2.89
CA GLY A 86 -6.81 -2.83 2.01
C GLY A 86 -7.99 -2.82 1.03
N GLU A 87 -8.35 -3.96 0.46
CA GLU A 87 -9.53 -4.08 -0.41
C GLU A 87 -10.84 -3.84 0.35
N ALA A 88 -10.94 -4.30 1.59
CA ALA A 88 -12.09 -4.03 2.44
C ALA A 88 -12.23 -2.54 2.74
N ALA A 89 -11.12 -1.84 3.02
CA ALA A 89 -11.10 -0.39 3.17
C ALA A 89 -11.56 0.32 1.88
N PHE A 90 -11.06 -0.11 0.72
CA PHE A 90 -11.46 0.43 -0.58
C PHE A 90 -12.97 0.28 -0.83
N ARG A 91 -13.52 -0.92 -0.60
CA ARG A 91 -14.96 -1.18 -0.76
C ARG A 91 -15.82 -0.29 0.14
N ARG A 92 -15.41 -0.09 1.40
CA ARG A 92 -16.14 0.79 2.34
C ARG A 92 -16.14 2.24 1.87
N MET A 93 -15.01 2.74 1.38
CA MET A 93 -14.89 4.10 0.87
C MET A 93 -15.76 4.33 -0.37
N VAL A 94 -15.74 3.41 -1.33
CA VAL A 94 -16.61 3.50 -2.53
C VAL A 94 -18.09 3.47 -2.14
N ALA A 95 -18.47 2.58 -1.24
CA ALA A 95 -19.86 2.50 -0.75
C ALA A 95 -20.29 3.79 -0.03
N ALA A 96 -19.43 4.35 0.82
CA ALA A 96 -19.71 5.62 1.51
C ALA A 96 -19.91 6.77 0.51
N ARG A 97 -19.06 6.86 -0.52
CA ARG A 97 -19.19 7.87 -1.59
C ARG A 97 -20.50 7.73 -2.37
N GLN A 98 -20.88 6.50 -2.72
CA GLN A 98 -22.14 6.24 -3.43
C GLN A 98 -23.36 6.62 -2.58
N LEU A 99 -23.32 6.35 -1.28
CA LEU A 99 -24.37 6.75 -0.35
C LEU A 99 -24.50 8.27 -0.25
N VAL A 100 -23.37 8.98 -0.13
CA VAL A 100 -23.37 10.46 -0.11
C VAL A 100 -23.96 11.03 -1.40
N ALA A 101 -23.59 10.46 -2.56
CA ALA A 101 -24.15 10.89 -3.84
C ALA A 101 -25.68 10.67 -3.91
N ALA A 102 -26.14 9.47 -3.52
CA ALA A 102 -27.57 9.14 -3.52
C ALA A 102 -28.39 10.05 -2.59
N VAL A 103 -27.89 10.33 -1.37
CA VAL A 103 -28.56 11.21 -0.40
C VAL A 103 -28.50 12.68 -0.83
N GLY A 104 -27.46 13.09 -1.56
CA GLY A 104 -27.35 14.43 -2.13
C GLY A 104 -28.41 14.70 -3.21
N GLU A 105 -28.60 13.74 -4.12
CA GLU A 105 -29.57 13.86 -5.21
C GLU A 105 -31.04 13.79 -4.73
N GLU A 106 -31.32 13.05 -3.65
CA GLU A 106 -32.67 12.91 -3.10
C GLU A 106 -33.24 14.21 -2.50
N LYS A 107 -32.37 15.16 -2.11
CA LYS A 107 -32.81 16.43 -1.49
C LYS A 107 -33.19 17.52 -2.49
N GLU A 108 -32.74 17.45 -3.74
CA GLU A 108 -32.98 18.51 -4.73
C GLU A 108 -34.22 18.26 -5.61
N GLN A 109 -34.69 17.01 -5.74
CA GLN A 109 -35.73 16.68 -6.72
C GLN A 109 -37.20 16.75 -6.23
N PRO A 110 -37.58 16.45 -4.98
CA PRO A 110 -39.00 16.44 -4.62
C PRO A 110 -39.59 17.84 -4.37
N LEU A 111 -38.79 18.80 -3.87
CA LEU A 111 -39.29 20.13 -3.49
C LEU A 111 -39.48 21.08 -4.69
N VAL A 112 -38.52 21.11 -5.62
CA VAL A 112 -38.60 21.99 -6.82
C VAL A 112 -39.73 21.54 -7.74
N ARG A 113 -39.97 20.22 -7.83
CA ARG A 113 -41.05 19.66 -8.66
C ARG A 113 -42.43 19.88 -8.05
N ALA A 114 -42.55 19.84 -6.71
CA ALA A 114 -43.80 20.11 -6.02
C ALA A 114 -44.22 21.60 -6.09
N LEU A 115 -43.26 22.53 -6.10
CA LEU A 115 -43.53 23.97 -6.25
C LEU A 115 -43.79 24.40 -7.70
N ALA A 116 -43.37 23.62 -8.70
CA ALA A 116 -43.64 23.90 -10.11
C ALA A 116 -44.99 23.32 -10.61
N GLN A 117 -45.67 22.51 -9.80
CA GLN A 117 -46.95 21.87 -10.12
C GLN A 117 -48.12 22.38 -9.26
N ALA A 118 -47.89 23.37 -8.38
CA ALA A 118 -48.91 24.08 -7.61
C ALA A 118 -49.14 25.47 -8.21
#